data_AF-A0A1F0RV55-F1
#
_entry.id   AF-A0A1F0RV55-F1
#
_cell.length_a   1.000
_cell.length_b   1.000
_cell.length_c   1.000
_cell.angle_alpha   90.00
_cell.angle_beta   90.00
_cell.angle_gamma   90.00
#
_symmetry.space_group_name_H-M   'P 1'
#
loop_
_entity.id
_entity.type
_entity.pdbx_description
1 polymer ?
#
loop_
_entity_poly.entity_id
_entity_poly.type
_entity_poly.pdbx_seq_one_letter_code
_entity_poly.pdbx_strand_id
1 'polypeptide(L)'
;MSAVKSRERKQPSVAVKSIAAIVGIPIVIGLMLWAFLAPTFASGPAGVPIAVSVPEPMLDGISQKIESAAGDEAPEIVVKHGEAEVRDAVLQREAVGGLAISPQGANAFTAAGNGAPYVAMVDGLASQLEAQGMTVEKRELAPTTKEDPQASGIALLGLPLAFGGIISAVIATFAFRGKKWIKMGVLVGIALVGALIATWMLHSVYGTLGGSFAAEWMAIAAGILATSAVTAGLAGVMGAAGIGIGAVATIFLANPLSGLATGPWLLPAGWSTLGQWMPIGATGHLVRSLSFFDGNGAVHAWWALGLWIVVGLVLLAFDRSRAKEDVAVEEKV
;
A
#
# COMPACT_ATOMS: atom_id res chain seq x y z
N MET A 1 52.97 26.41 6.20
CA MET A 1 52.41 25.94 4.90
C MET A 1 52.02 24.47 5.05
N SER A 2 50.73 24.18 5.20
CA SER A 2 50.21 22.80 5.25
C SER A 2 49.48 22.52 3.93
N ALA A 3 50.03 21.61 3.12
CA ALA A 3 49.44 21.22 1.84
C ALA A 3 48.30 20.23 2.11
N VAL A 4 47.06 20.67 1.86
CA VAL A 4 45.88 19.80 1.84
C VAL A 4 45.98 18.92 0.60
N LYS A 5 46.40 17.66 0.79
CA LYS A 5 46.46 16.63 -0.24
C LYS A 5 45.03 16.26 -0.66
N SER A 6 44.59 16.75 -1.81
CA SER A 6 43.33 16.36 -2.44
C SER A 6 43.32 14.85 -2.70
N ARG A 7 42.42 14.12 -2.04
CA ARG A 7 42.15 12.71 -2.38
C ARG A 7 41.38 12.67 -3.71
N GLU A 8 42.08 12.42 -4.81
CA GLU A 8 41.44 12.00 -6.06
C GLU A 8 40.72 10.67 -5.83
N ARG A 9 39.38 10.65 -5.92
CA ARG A 9 38.61 9.41 -6.01
C ARG A 9 38.84 8.81 -7.41
N LYS A 10 39.60 7.72 -7.51
CA LYS A 10 39.72 6.92 -8.74
C LYS A 10 38.32 6.52 -9.23
N GLN A 11 37.94 6.99 -10.42
CA GLN A 11 36.70 6.54 -11.04
C GLN A 11 36.81 5.06 -11.43
N PRO A 12 35.77 4.25 -11.22
CA PRO A 12 35.79 2.83 -11.60
C PRO A 12 35.93 2.70 -13.13
N SER A 13 36.72 1.72 -13.57
CA SER A 13 36.97 1.49 -15.00
C SER A 13 35.69 1.11 -15.73
N VAL A 14 35.63 1.37 -17.04
CA VAL A 14 34.47 1.06 -17.89
C VAL A 14 34.10 -0.43 -17.77
N ALA A 15 35.10 -1.32 -17.70
CA ALA A 15 34.88 -2.75 -17.50
C ALA A 15 34.15 -3.06 -16.19
N VAL A 16 34.49 -2.38 -15.08
CA VAL A 16 33.78 -2.57 -13.80
C VAL A 16 32.33 -2.10 -13.89
N LYS A 17 32.07 -0.98 -14.56
CA LYS A 17 30.69 -0.49 -14.78
C LYS A 17 29.88 -1.47 -15.63
N SER A 18 30.48 -2.00 -16.70
CA SER A 18 29.85 -2.98 -17.57
C SER A 18 29.53 -4.28 -16.83
N ILE A 19 30.49 -4.83 -16.06
CA ILE A 19 30.27 -6.05 -15.26
C ILE A 19 29.19 -5.80 -14.20
N ALA A 20 29.24 -4.66 -13.51
CA ALA A 20 28.23 -4.30 -12.51
C ALA A 20 26.82 -4.21 -13.13
N ALA A 21 26.68 -3.67 -14.34
CA ALA A 21 25.40 -3.64 -15.05
C ALA A 21 24.94 -5.04 -15.49
N ILE A 22 25.85 -5.83 -16.08
CA ILE A 22 25.57 -7.19 -16.58
C ILE A 22 25.12 -8.12 -15.44
N VAL A 23 25.67 -7.96 -14.24
CA VAL A 23 25.28 -8.79 -13.08
C VAL A 23 24.13 -8.15 -12.30
N GLY A 24 24.17 -6.83 -12.09
CA GLY A 24 23.21 -6.13 -11.25
C GLY A 24 21.80 -6.06 -11.84
N ILE A 25 21.67 -5.79 -13.16
CA ILE A 25 20.36 -5.67 -13.80
C ILE A 25 19.60 -7.00 -13.75
N PRO A 26 20.19 -8.17 -14.12
CA PRO A 26 19.49 -9.45 -13.97
C PRO A 26 19.10 -9.79 -12.54
N ILE A 27 19.91 -9.44 -11.54
CA ILE A 27 19.52 -9.63 -10.12
C ILE A 27 18.29 -8.80 -9.79
N VAL A 28 18.26 -7.53 -10.20
CA VAL A 28 17.07 -6.67 -10.01
C VAL A 28 15.86 -7.27 -10.72
N ILE A 29 15.99 -7.72 -11.97
CA ILE A 29 14.91 -8.39 -12.71
C ILE A 29 14.43 -9.65 -11.98
N GLY A 30 15.35 -10.48 -11.48
CA GLY A 30 15.01 -11.70 -10.74
C GLY A 30 14.27 -11.41 -9.45
N LEU A 31 14.73 -10.43 -8.66
CA LEU A 31 14.05 -9.97 -7.45
C LEU A 31 12.69 -9.36 -7.76
N MET A 32 12.57 -8.59 -8.84
CA MET A 32 11.30 -8.04 -9.30
C MET A 32 10.32 -9.15 -9.69
N LEU A 33 10.75 -10.11 -10.50
CA LEU A 33 9.90 -11.22 -10.92
C LEU A 33 9.43 -12.03 -9.71
N TRP A 34 10.34 -12.29 -8.76
CA TRP A 34 9.99 -12.92 -7.49
C TRP A 34 8.98 -12.09 -6.69
N ALA A 35 9.17 -10.78 -6.56
CA ALA A 35 8.26 -9.88 -5.85
C ALA A 35 6.83 -9.90 -6.42
N PHE A 36 6.69 -10.01 -7.75
CA PHE A 36 5.39 -10.08 -8.42
C PHE A 36 4.76 -11.47 -8.42
N LEU A 37 5.57 -12.54 -8.50
CA LEU A 37 5.07 -13.92 -8.53
C LEU A 37 4.79 -14.50 -7.14
N ALA A 38 5.51 -14.08 -6.10
CA ALA A 38 5.33 -14.64 -4.77
C ALA A 38 3.89 -14.50 -4.23
N PRO A 39 3.17 -13.37 -4.40
CA PRO A 39 1.75 -13.31 -4.04
C PRO A 39 0.89 -14.30 -4.83
N THR A 40 1.24 -14.66 -6.05
CA THR A 40 0.46 -15.65 -6.82
C THR A 40 0.63 -17.07 -6.28
N PHE A 41 1.81 -17.43 -5.76
CA PHE A 41 2.13 -18.80 -5.36
C PHE A 41 2.17 -19.05 -3.85
N ALA A 42 2.24 -17.99 -3.04
CA ALA A 42 2.37 -18.08 -1.59
C ALA A 42 1.33 -17.23 -0.84
N SER A 43 0.29 -16.75 -1.54
CA SER A 43 -0.88 -16.18 -0.87
C SER A 43 -1.85 -17.28 -0.45
N GLY A 44 -2.46 -17.13 0.72
CA GLY A 44 -3.37 -18.12 1.26
C GLY A 44 -4.17 -17.58 2.46
N PRO A 45 -5.02 -18.41 3.07
CA PRO A 45 -5.85 -17.99 4.20
C PRO A 45 -5.06 -17.81 5.49
N ALA A 46 -3.84 -18.37 5.57
CA ALA A 46 -2.95 -18.27 6.72
C ALA A 46 -2.80 -16.82 7.21
N GLY A 47 -3.11 -16.56 8.47
CA GLY A 47 -2.97 -15.23 9.08
C GLY A 47 -4.02 -14.22 8.66
N VAL A 48 -5.09 -14.63 7.96
CA VAL A 48 -6.24 -13.78 7.68
C VAL A 48 -7.14 -13.73 8.93
N PRO A 49 -7.32 -12.57 9.59
CA PRO A 49 -8.07 -12.48 10.83
C PRO A 49 -9.59 -12.57 10.56
N ILE A 50 -10.23 -13.61 11.08
CA ILE A 50 -11.67 -13.83 11.05
C ILE A 50 -12.20 -13.78 12.48
N ALA A 51 -13.12 -12.84 12.75
CA ALA A 51 -13.72 -12.71 14.07
C ALA A 51 -14.76 -13.81 14.28
N VAL A 52 -14.63 -14.61 15.34
CA VAL A 52 -15.56 -15.70 15.63
C VAL A 52 -16.08 -15.57 17.05
N SER A 53 -17.41 -15.56 17.19
CA SER A 53 -18.08 -15.71 18.47
C SER A 53 -18.82 -17.04 18.48
N VAL A 54 -18.49 -17.92 19.43
CA VAL A 54 -19.19 -19.18 19.66
C VAL A 54 -19.44 -19.35 21.16
N PRO A 55 -20.51 -20.06 21.57
CA PRO A 55 -20.70 -20.50 22.95
C PRO A 55 -19.44 -21.15 23.51
N GLU A 56 -19.05 -20.83 24.76
CA GLU A 56 -17.82 -21.35 25.38
C GLU A 56 -17.64 -22.88 25.25
N PRO A 57 -18.68 -23.72 25.41
CA PRO A 57 -18.54 -25.17 25.26
C PRO A 57 -18.16 -25.63 23.84
N MET A 58 -18.30 -24.77 22.83
CA MET A 58 -18.00 -25.07 21.43
C MET A 58 -16.70 -24.43 20.92
N LEU A 59 -16.05 -23.56 21.71
CA LEU A 59 -14.80 -22.88 21.32
C LEU A 59 -13.73 -23.89 20.89
N ASP A 60 -13.38 -24.82 21.77
CA ASP A 60 -12.31 -25.80 21.52
C ASP A 60 -12.63 -26.70 20.32
N GLY A 61 -13.89 -27.10 20.16
CA GLY A 61 -14.31 -27.98 19.06
C GLY A 61 -14.29 -27.29 17.69
N ILE A 62 -14.57 -25.99 17.63
CA ILE A 62 -14.53 -25.24 16.37
C ILE A 62 -13.09 -24.89 16.00
N SER A 63 -12.28 -24.42 16.95
CA SER A 63 -10.86 -24.14 16.72
C SER A 63 -10.13 -25.39 16.23
N GLN A 64 -10.33 -26.52 16.91
CA GLN A 64 -9.70 -27.79 16.53
C GLN A 64 -10.16 -28.29 15.15
N LYS A 65 -11.42 -28.05 14.76
CA LYS A 65 -11.92 -28.40 13.42
C LYS A 65 -11.30 -27.54 12.32
N ILE A 66 -11.17 -26.24 12.55
CA ILE A 66 -10.55 -25.31 11.59
C ILE A 66 -9.08 -25.67 11.39
N GLU A 67 -8.35 -25.91 12.50
CA GLU A 67 -6.96 -26.37 12.48
C GLU A 67 -6.82 -27.73 11.80
N SER A 68 -7.73 -28.69 12.06
CA SER A 68 -7.65 -30.03 11.45
C SER A 68 -7.98 -30.02 9.95
N ALA A 69 -8.85 -29.10 9.49
CA ALA A 69 -9.29 -29.03 8.11
C ALA A 69 -8.30 -28.28 7.20
N ALA A 70 -7.65 -27.23 7.72
CA ALA A 70 -6.78 -26.35 6.95
C ALA A 70 -5.30 -26.36 7.38
N GLY A 71 -4.96 -26.97 8.53
CA GLY A 71 -3.58 -27.02 9.03
C GLY A 71 -2.97 -25.63 9.17
N ASP A 72 -1.71 -25.48 8.76
CA ASP A 72 -0.98 -24.21 8.75
C ASP A 72 -1.56 -23.17 7.76
N GLU A 73 -2.50 -23.57 6.89
CA GLU A 73 -3.20 -22.66 5.96
C GLU A 73 -4.52 -22.11 6.50
N ALA A 74 -4.87 -22.43 7.75
CA ALA A 74 -6.09 -21.92 8.39
C ALA A 74 -6.08 -20.39 8.57
N PRO A 75 -7.24 -19.72 8.42
CA PRO A 75 -7.38 -18.32 8.84
C PRO A 75 -7.16 -18.17 10.34
N GLU A 76 -6.65 -17.01 10.74
CA GLU A 76 -6.46 -16.66 12.14
C GLU A 76 -7.81 -16.39 12.79
N ILE A 77 -8.15 -17.14 13.83
CA ILE A 77 -9.42 -17.01 14.54
C ILE A 77 -9.27 -16.00 15.68
N VAL A 78 -9.97 -14.87 15.55
CA VAL A 78 -10.05 -13.84 16.58
C VAL A 78 -11.31 -14.07 17.39
N VAL A 79 -11.17 -14.65 18.58
CA VAL A 79 -12.31 -14.94 19.45
C VAL A 79 -12.92 -13.64 19.99
N LYS A 80 -14.24 -13.51 19.87
CA LYS A 80 -15.04 -12.38 20.37
C LYS A 80 -16.24 -12.89 21.17
N HIS A 81 -16.80 -12.04 22.02
CA HIS A 81 -17.92 -12.39 22.88
C HIS A 81 -19.24 -11.81 22.35
N GLY A 82 -19.95 -12.63 21.58
CA GLY A 82 -21.25 -12.28 21.01
C GLY A 82 -21.17 -11.59 19.65
N GLU A 83 -22.34 -11.46 19.03
CA GLU A 83 -22.48 -10.91 17.68
C GLU A 83 -22.03 -9.45 17.57
N ALA A 84 -22.30 -8.63 18.58
CA ALA A 84 -21.96 -7.21 18.56
C ALA A 84 -20.45 -6.98 18.48
N GLU A 85 -19.66 -7.75 19.23
CA GLU A 85 -18.19 -7.66 19.21
C GLU A 85 -17.60 -8.19 17.88
N VAL A 86 -18.21 -9.22 17.27
CA VAL A 86 -17.82 -9.67 15.93
C VAL A 86 -18.07 -8.58 14.90
N ARG A 87 -19.24 -7.93 14.94
CA ARG A 87 -19.57 -6.82 14.03
C ARG A 87 -18.62 -5.64 14.20
N ASP A 88 -18.33 -5.27 15.45
CA ASP A 88 -17.41 -4.17 15.74
C ASP A 88 -16.00 -4.49 15.25
N ALA A 89 -15.49 -5.70 15.50
CA ALA A 89 -14.17 -6.13 15.01
C ALA A 89 -14.03 -6.01 13.49
N VAL A 90 -15.09 -6.34 12.73
CA VAL A 90 -15.10 -6.20 11.27
C VAL A 90 -15.15 -4.73 10.84
N LEU A 91 -16.02 -3.92 11.46
CA LEU A 91 -16.16 -2.49 11.16
C LEU A 91 -14.93 -1.66 11.58
N GLN A 92 -14.23 -2.08 12.62
CA GLN A 92 -12.95 -1.51 13.06
C GLN A 92 -11.75 -2.00 12.25
N ARG A 93 -11.97 -2.93 11.30
CA ARG A 93 -10.95 -3.58 10.47
C ARG A 93 -9.90 -4.35 11.28
N GLU A 94 -10.27 -4.83 12.47
CA GLU A 94 -9.49 -5.82 13.24
C GLU A 94 -9.60 -7.22 12.62
N ALA A 95 -10.74 -7.51 11.99
CA ALA A 95 -10.98 -8.72 11.22
C ALA A 95 -11.49 -8.38 9.82
N VAL A 96 -11.22 -9.24 8.84
CA VAL A 96 -11.69 -9.04 7.45
C VAL A 96 -13.16 -9.44 7.26
N GLY A 97 -13.70 -10.20 8.20
CA GLY A 97 -15.07 -10.69 8.26
C GLY A 97 -15.25 -11.52 9.53
N GLY A 98 -16.41 -12.13 9.72
CA GLY A 98 -16.66 -12.89 10.94
C GLY A 98 -17.89 -13.78 10.96
N LEU A 99 -17.96 -14.62 11.99
CA LEU A 99 -19.06 -15.55 12.26
C LEU A 99 -19.50 -15.42 13.71
N ALA A 100 -20.78 -15.15 13.93
CA ALA A 100 -21.39 -15.23 15.26
C ALA A 100 -22.33 -16.43 15.29
N ILE A 101 -21.92 -17.50 15.96
CA ILE A 101 -22.65 -18.76 16.08
C ILE A 101 -23.39 -18.77 17.42
N SER A 102 -24.66 -19.18 17.39
CA SER A 102 -25.53 -19.29 18.56
C SER A 102 -26.37 -20.58 18.49
N PRO A 103 -27.03 -21.00 19.58
CA PRO A 103 -27.96 -22.13 19.54
C PRO A 103 -29.13 -21.95 18.57
N GLN A 104 -29.47 -20.72 18.20
CA GLN A 104 -30.58 -20.38 17.30
C GLN A 104 -30.18 -20.35 15.82
N GLY A 105 -28.88 -20.41 15.51
CA GLY A 105 -28.33 -20.25 14.16
C GLY A 105 -27.03 -19.43 14.17
N ALA A 106 -26.52 -19.10 12.99
CA ALA A 106 -25.32 -18.29 12.83
C ALA A 106 -25.55 -17.04 11.98
N ASN A 107 -24.77 -15.99 12.26
CA ASN A 107 -24.68 -14.79 11.44
C ASN A 107 -23.27 -14.72 10.83
N ALA A 108 -23.20 -14.61 9.51
CA ALA A 108 -21.95 -14.41 8.78
C ALA A 108 -21.82 -12.95 8.34
N PHE A 109 -20.73 -12.31 8.72
CA PHE A 109 -20.45 -10.92 8.46
C PHE A 109 -19.35 -10.77 7.42
N THR A 110 -19.68 -10.19 6.28
CA THR A 110 -18.74 -9.87 5.20
C THR A 110 -18.45 -8.38 5.16
N ALA A 111 -17.29 -8.01 4.60
CA ALA A 111 -16.86 -6.63 4.43
C ALA A 111 -16.15 -6.48 3.08
N ALA A 112 -16.91 -6.34 1.99
CA ALA A 112 -16.36 -6.27 0.64
C ALA A 112 -15.31 -5.14 0.47
N GLY A 113 -15.46 -4.04 1.21
CA GLY A 113 -14.50 -2.94 1.26
C GLY A 113 -13.09 -3.33 1.76
N ASN A 114 -12.93 -4.44 2.48
CA ASN A 114 -11.60 -4.97 2.84
C ASN A 114 -10.92 -5.66 1.64
N GLY A 115 -11.69 -6.28 0.75
CA GLY A 115 -11.23 -7.02 -0.40
C GLY A 115 -12.18 -8.16 -0.76
N ALA A 116 -12.51 -8.30 -2.04
CA ALA A 116 -13.46 -9.32 -2.53
C ALA A 116 -13.10 -10.78 -2.15
N PRO A 117 -11.82 -11.21 -2.13
CA PRO A 117 -11.47 -12.56 -1.72
C PRO A 117 -11.88 -12.92 -0.29
N TYR A 118 -11.95 -11.96 0.63
CA TYR A 118 -12.36 -12.21 2.02
C TYR A 118 -13.85 -12.54 2.14
N VAL A 119 -14.68 -11.93 1.28
CA VAL A 119 -16.11 -12.24 1.20
C VAL A 119 -16.30 -13.71 0.84
N ALA A 120 -15.61 -14.18 -0.21
CA ALA A 120 -15.66 -15.58 -0.63
C ALA A 120 -15.18 -16.55 0.46
N MET A 121 -14.18 -16.15 1.26
CA MET A 121 -13.69 -16.94 2.40
C MET A 121 -14.76 -17.10 3.48
N VAL A 122 -15.37 -16.00 3.93
CA VAL A 122 -16.46 -16.03 4.93
C VAL A 122 -17.67 -16.78 4.39
N ASP A 123 -18.03 -16.57 3.12
CA ASP A 123 -19.10 -17.30 2.45
C ASP A 123 -18.85 -18.81 2.41
N GLY A 124 -17.61 -19.22 2.18
CA GLY A 124 -17.20 -20.62 2.22
C GLY A 124 -17.40 -21.23 3.61
N LEU A 125 -16.99 -20.52 4.66
CA LEU A 125 -17.22 -20.95 6.05
C LEU A 125 -18.71 -21.01 6.40
N ALA A 126 -19.49 -20.02 5.96
CA ALA A 126 -20.94 -20.00 6.14
C ALA A 126 -21.59 -21.22 5.46
N SER A 127 -21.22 -21.54 4.22
CA SER A 127 -21.76 -22.70 3.51
C SER A 127 -21.36 -24.04 4.14
N GLN A 128 -20.21 -24.13 4.81
CA GLN A 128 -19.86 -25.30 5.61
C GLN A 128 -20.76 -25.47 6.85
N LEU A 129 -21.22 -24.38 7.46
CA LEU A 129 -22.19 -24.42 8.58
C LEU A 129 -23.59 -24.78 8.08
N GLU A 130 -24.01 -24.25 6.93
CA GLU A 130 -25.27 -24.60 6.26
C GLU A 130 -25.33 -26.09 5.93
N ALA A 131 -24.24 -26.65 5.41
CA ALA A 131 -24.11 -28.08 5.13
C ALA A 131 -24.21 -28.96 6.39
N GLN A 132 -23.94 -28.40 7.58
CA GLN A 132 -24.13 -29.06 8.89
C GLN A 132 -25.54 -28.87 9.46
N GLY A 133 -26.47 -28.31 8.68
CA GLY A 133 -27.87 -28.10 9.06
C GLY A 133 -28.12 -26.83 9.89
N MET A 134 -27.14 -25.94 9.99
CA MET A 134 -27.29 -24.66 10.69
C MET A 134 -27.88 -23.61 9.76
N THR A 135 -28.89 -22.85 10.21
CA THR A 135 -29.37 -21.68 9.47
C THR A 135 -28.34 -20.56 9.61
N VAL A 136 -27.85 -20.03 8.48
CA VAL A 136 -26.87 -18.93 8.45
C VAL A 136 -27.47 -17.72 7.76
N GLU A 137 -27.51 -16.58 8.46
CA GLU A 137 -27.86 -15.30 7.86
C GLU A 137 -26.60 -14.56 7.45
N LYS A 138 -26.49 -14.19 6.17
CA LYS A 138 -25.34 -13.45 5.63
C LYS A 138 -25.63 -11.95 5.64
N ARG A 139 -24.73 -11.16 6.24
CA ARG A 139 -24.85 -9.71 6.37
C ARG A 139 -23.56 -9.02 5.93
N GLU A 140 -23.68 -8.17 4.92
CA GLU A 140 -22.58 -7.33 4.45
C GLU A 140 -22.52 -6.04 5.29
N LEU A 141 -21.39 -5.80 5.96
CA LEU A 141 -21.20 -4.69 6.88
C LEU A 141 -20.55 -3.46 6.24
N ALA A 142 -19.72 -3.67 5.20
CA ALA A 142 -18.96 -2.60 4.56
C ALA A 142 -18.91 -2.87 3.04
N PRO A 143 -20.06 -2.71 2.33
CA PRO A 143 -20.13 -2.98 0.91
C PRO A 143 -19.25 -2.01 0.12
N THR A 144 -18.72 -2.45 -1.02
CA THR A 144 -18.21 -1.55 -2.05
C THR A 144 -19.36 -0.85 -2.76
N THR A 145 -19.05 0.05 -3.68
CA THR A 145 -20.06 0.77 -4.47
C THR A 145 -20.71 -0.14 -5.51
N LYS A 146 -21.87 0.30 -6.03
CA LYS A 146 -22.62 -0.46 -7.05
C LYS A 146 -21.95 -0.38 -8.41
N GLU A 147 -21.29 0.74 -8.68
CA GLU A 147 -20.59 1.07 -9.91
C GLU A 147 -19.28 0.28 -10.04
N ASP A 148 -18.65 -0.07 -8.91
CA ASP A 148 -17.44 -0.90 -8.86
C ASP A 148 -17.50 -1.96 -7.74
N PRO A 149 -18.29 -3.05 -7.93
CA PRO A 149 -18.48 -4.08 -6.91
C PRO A 149 -17.22 -4.87 -6.52
N GLN A 150 -16.14 -4.74 -7.30
CA GLN A 150 -14.86 -5.41 -7.04
C GLN A 150 -13.78 -4.42 -6.56
N ALA A 151 -14.13 -3.15 -6.39
CA ALA A 151 -13.17 -2.06 -6.09
C ALA A 151 -11.96 -2.05 -7.05
N SER A 152 -12.20 -2.33 -8.33
CA SER A 152 -11.19 -2.41 -9.39
C SER A 152 -10.44 -1.08 -9.56
N GLY A 153 -11.11 0.06 -9.35
CA GLY A 153 -10.48 1.37 -9.40
C GLY A 153 -9.43 1.57 -8.30
N ILE A 154 -9.61 0.96 -7.12
CA ILE A 154 -8.58 0.98 -6.06
C ILE A 154 -7.38 0.12 -6.47
N ALA A 155 -7.60 -1.03 -7.13
CA ALA A 155 -6.51 -1.85 -7.66
C ALA A 155 -5.66 -1.06 -8.69
N LEU A 156 -6.33 -0.30 -9.56
CA LEU A 156 -5.68 0.51 -10.59
C LEU A 156 -4.98 1.77 -10.05
N LEU A 157 -5.39 2.28 -8.89
CA LEU A 157 -4.79 3.47 -8.25
C LEU A 157 -3.28 3.31 -7.97
N GLY A 158 -2.78 2.07 -7.86
CA GLY A 158 -1.35 1.79 -7.68
C GLY A 158 -0.47 2.39 -8.78
N LEU A 159 -0.90 2.35 -10.04
CA LEU A 159 -0.13 2.90 -11.16
C LEU A 159 -0.02 4.43 -11.10
N PRO A 160 -1.13 5.20 -10.99
CA PRO A 160 -1.06 6.64 -10.76
C PRO A 160 -0.23 7.05 -9.55
N LEU A 161 -0.30 6.33 -8.43
CA LEU A 161 0.52 6.63 -7.24
C LEU A 161 2.02 6.46 -7.51
N ALA A 162 2.39 5.37 -8.20
CA ALA A 162 3.78 5.07 -8.51
C ALA A 162 4.35 6.04 -9.56
N PHE A 163 3.66 6.21 -10.68
CA PHE A 163 4.09 7.12 -11.74
C PHE A 163 4.00 8.58 -11.33
N GLY A 164 2.93 8.97 -10.62
CA GLY A 164 2.79 10.32 -10.07
C GLY A 164 3.95 10.66 -9.15
N GLY A 165 4.38 9.71 -8.30
CA GLY A 165 5.56 9.83 -7.45
C GLY A 165 6.86 10.04 -8.22
N ILE A 166 7.14 9.16 -9.18
CA ILE A 166 8.42 9.18 -9.91
C ILE A 166 8.50 10.36 -10.87
N ILE A 167 7.44 10.62 -11.65
CA ILE A 167 7.43 11.71 -12.63
C ILE A 167 7.58 13.06 -11.93
N SER A 168 6.85 13.28 -10.84
CA SER A 168 7.00 14.52 -10.05
C SER A 168 8.41 14.65 -9.47
N ALA A 169 9.00 13.57 -8.97
CA ALA A 169 10.38 13.57 -8.48
C ALA A 169 11.41 13.85 -9.58
N VAL A 170 11.23 13.29 -10.78
CA VAL A 170 12.06 13.56 -11.97
C VAL A 170 11.96 15.03 -12.34
N ILE A 171 10.75 15.58 -12.48
CA ILE A 171 10.53 16.99 -12.79
C ILE A 171 11.19 17.89 -11.74
N ALA A 172 10.93 17.64 -10.45
CA ALA A 172 11.55 18.38 -9.35
C ALA A 172 13.08 18.33 -9.42
N THR A 173 13.65 17.15 -9.65
CA THR A 173 15.10 16.95 -9.65
C THR A 173 15.80 17.63 -10.82
N PHE A 174 15.23 17.54 -12.03
CA PHE A 174 15.89 18.03 -13.24
C PHE A 174 15.53 19.46 -13.60
N ALA A 175 14.26 19.87 -13.49
CA ALA A 175 13.82 21.21 -13.88
C ALA A 175 14.15 22.29 -12.83
N PHE A 176 14.30 21.91 -11.55
CA PHE A 176 14.46 22.85 -10.44
C PHE A 176 15.75 22.62 -9.64
N ARG A 177 16.84 22.24 -10.32
CA ARG A 177 18.17 22.02 -9.70
C ARG A 177 18.61 23.20 -8.81
N GLY A 178 19.14 22.88 -7.62
CA GLY A 178 19.60 23.88 -6.65
C GLY A 178 18.50 24.69 -5.95
N LYS A 179 17.23 24.55 -6.32
CA LYS A 179 16.10 25.32 -5.77
C LYS A 179 15.21 24.46 -4.87
N LYS A 180 15.75 24.00 -3.72
CA LYS A 180 15.08 23.03 -2.83
C LYS A 180 13.65 23.42 -2.40
N TRP A 181 13.39 24.70 -2.13
CA TRP A 181 12.06 25.19 -1.76
C TRP A 181 11.06 25.12 -2.92
N ILE A 182 11.51 25.41 -4.15
CA ILE A 182 10.68 25.28 -5.35
C ILE A 182 10.38 23.81 -5.62
N LYS A 183 11.37 22.92 -5.46
CA LYS A 183 11.14 21.47 -5.56
C LYS A 183 10.01 21.04 -4.62
N MET A 184 10.09 21.41 -3.35
CA MET A 184 9.04 21.08 -2.37
C MET A 184 7.66 21.62 -2.79
N GLY A 185 7.58 22.88 -3.22
CA GLY A 185 6.33 23.47 -3.70
C GLY A 185 5.75 22.74 -4.92
N VAL A 186 6.62 22.32 -5.86
CA VAL A 186 6.22 21.54 -7.05
C VAL A 186 5.72 20.15 -6.67
N LEU A 187 6.39 19.46 -5.74
CA LEU A 187 5.94 18.14 -5.28
C LEU A 187 4.57 18.22 -4.59
N VAL A 188 4.38 19.19 -3.70
CA VAL A 188 3.09 19.43 -3.04
C VAL A 188 2.02 19.81 -4.05
N GLY A 189 2.31 20.72 -4.99
CA GLY A 189 1.37 21.13 -6.02
C GLY A 189 0.94 19.99 -6.94
N ILE A 190 1.88 19.17 -7.41
CA ILE A 190 1.57 17.99 -8.23
C ILE A 190 0.77 16.97 -7.42
N ALA A 191 1.14 16.72 -6.16
CA ALA A 191 0.40 15.80 -5.31
C ALA A 191 -1.05 16.22 -5.11
N LEU A 192 -1.30 17.50 -4.78
CA LEU A 192 -2.65 18.02 -4.57
C LEU A 192 -3.49 18.01 -5.85
N VAL A 193 -2.95 18.54 -6.95
CA VAL A 193 -3.69 18.63 -8.23
C VAL A 193 -3.87 17.26 -8.87
N GLY A 194 -2.82 16.43 -8.86
CA GLY A 194 -2.86 15.07 -9.38
C GLY A 194 -3.83 14.18 -8.58
N ALA A 195 -3.82 14.29 -7.25
CA ALA A 195 -4.79 13.60 -6.42
C ALA A 195 -6.21 14.12 -6.64
N LEU A 196 -6.40 15.41 -6.89
CA LEU A 196 -7.73 15.95 -7.18
C LEU A 196 -8.31 15.31 -8.45
N ILE A 197 -7.50 15.20 -9.51
CA ILE A 197 -7.90 14.53 -10.76
C ILE A 197 -8.19 13.05 -10.49
N ALA A 198 -7.29 12.34 -9.79
CA ALA A 198 -7.48 10.93 -9.48
C ALA A 198 -8.74 10.68 -8.63
N THR A 199 -8.99 11.51 -7.62
CA THR A 199 -10.18 11.43 -6.76
C THR A 199 -11.44 11.77 -7.54
N TRP A 200 -11.41 12.81 -8.37
CA TRP A 200 -12.54 13.13 -9.24
C TRP A 200 -12.90 11.97 -10.17
N MET A 201 -11.89 11.31 -10.77
CA MET A 201 -12.12 10.13 -11.59
C MET A 201 -12.71 8.98 -10.76
N LEU A 202 -12.06 8.60 -9.66
CA LEU A 202 -12.46 7.42 -8.88
C LEU A 202 -13.76 7.62 -8.09
N HIS A 203 -14.00 8.80 -7.53
CA HIS A 203 -15.19 9.11 -6.75
C HIS A 203 -16.35 9.56 -7.63
N SER A 204 -16.15 10.54 -8.50
CA SER A 204 -17.26 11.23 -9.19
C SER A 204 -17.58 10.65 -10.57
N VAL A 205 -16.58 10.15 -11.31
CA VAL A 205 -16.79 9.62 -12.68
C VAL A 205 -17.12 8.14 -12.66
N TYR A 206 -16.30 7.33 -11.97
CA TYR A 206 -16.44 5.88 -11.93
C TYR A 206 -17.18 5.36 -10.70
N GLY A 207 -17.37 6.19 -9.67
CA GLY A 207 -18.08 5.80 -8.46
C GLY A 207 -17.41 4.66 -7.69
N THR A 208 -16.10 4.46 -7.82
CA THR A 208 -15.33 3.46 -7.05
C THR A 208 -15.25 3.81 -5.57
N LEU A 209 -15.18 5.10 -5.23
CA LEU A 209 -15.04 5.58 -3.86
C LEU A 209 -16.37 6.12 -3.35
N GLY A 210 -16.76 5.73 -2.13
CA GLY A 210 -18.07 6.06 -1.54
C GLY A 210 -18.03 6.94 -0.29
N GLY A 211 -16.84 7.38 0.14
CA GLY A 211 -16.65 8.12 1.40
C GLY A 211 -16.73 9.63 1.24
N SER A 212 -15.94 10.36 2.03
CA SER A 212 -15.81 11.81 1.89
C SER A 212 -14.80 12.15 0.80
N PHE A 213 -15.26 12.86 -0.25
CA PHE A 213 -14.40 13.32 -1.35
C PHE A 213 -13.14 14.04 -0.85
N ALA A 214 -13.28 14.93 0.14
CA ALA A 214 -12.16 15.69 0.68
C ALA A 214 -11.16 14.80 1.43
N ALA A 215 -11.64 13.82 2.19
CA ALA A 215 -10.77 12.89 2.93
C ALA A 215 -10.01 11.96 1.97
N GLU A 216 -10.69 11.44 0.96
CA GLU A 216 -10.10 10.59 -0.07
C GLU A 216 -9.07 11.35 -0.92
N TRP A 217 -9.39 12.59 -1.28
CA TRP A 217 -8.44 13.49 -1.94
C TRP A 217 -7.16 13.70 -1.12
N MET A 218 -7.30 13.97 0.17
CA MET A 218 -6.16 14.12 1.07
C MET A 218 -5.36 12.83 1.23
N ALA A 219 -6.02 11.67 1.27
CA ALA A 219 -5.37 10.36 1.33
C ALA A 219 -4.53 10.08 0.07
N ILE A 220 -5.12 10.30 -1.11
CA ILE A 220 -4.41 10.11 -2.39
C ILE A 220 -3.28 11.13 -2.53
N ALA A 221 -3.49 12.38 -2.12
CA ALA A 221 -2.45 13.42 -2.12
C ALA A 221 -1.28 13.05 -1.21
N ALA A 222 -1.55 12.55 -0.01
CA ALA A 222 -0.52 12.06 0.90
C ALA A 222 0.25 10.88 0.29
N GLY A 223 -0.44 9.97 -0.41
CA GLY A 223 0.18 8.87 -1.15
C GLY A 223 1.16 9.34 -2.23
N ILE A 224 0.71 10.23 -3.12
CA ILE A 224 1.55 10.81 -4.19
C ILE A 224 2.70 11.63 -3.58
N LEU A 225 2.44 12.39 -2.52
CA LEU A 225 3.48 13.18 -1.85
C LEU A 225 4.53 12.29 -1.18
N ALA A 226 4.12 11.21 -0.53
CA ALA A 226 5.04 10.26 0.09
C ALA A 226 5.98 9.60 -0.94
N THR A 227 5.43 9.09 -2.06
CA THR A 227 6.22 8.46 -3.13
C THR A 227 7.14 9.47 -3.83
N SER A 228 6.65 10.68 -4.05
CA SER A 228 7.42 11.74 -4.71
C SER A 228 8.51 12.33 -3.84
N ALA A 229 8.22 12.63 -2.57
CA ALA A 229 9.18 13.22 -1.64
C ALA A 229 10.36 12.28 -1.38
N VAL A 230 10.12 10.98 -1.16
CA VAL A 230 11.22 10.02 -0.96
C VAL A 230 12.07 9.88 -2.22
N THR A 231 11.44 9.78 -3.39
CA THR A 231 12.16 9.63 -4.67
C THR A 231 12.97 10.89 -4.99
N ALA A 232 12.38 12.07 -4.81
CA ALA A 232 13.05 13.35 -5.02
C ALA A 232 14.17 13.60 -4.00
N GLY A 233 13.95 13.21 -2.73
CA GLY A 233 14.96 13.30 -1.68
C GLY A 233 16.17 12.42 -1.97
N LEU A 234 15.94 11.14 -2.33
CA LEU A 234 17.01 10.24 -2.78
C LEU A 234 17.74 10.80 -4.00
N ALA A 235 17.00 11.36 -4.96
CA ALA A 235 17.56 11.98 -6.15
C ALA A 235 18.38 13.24 -5.83
N GLY A 236 17.99 14.03 -4.83
CA GLY A 236 18.76 15.18 -4.34
C GLY A 236 20.11 14.79 -3.73
N VAL A 237 20.18 13.63 -3.08
CA VAL A 237 21.41 13.13 -2.45
C VAL A 237 22.30 12.34 -3.43
N MET A 238 21.69 11.56 -4.34
CA MET A 238 22.39 10.55 -5.16
C MET A 238 22.30 10.81 -6.68
N GLY A 239 21.58 11.84 -7.11
CA GLY A 239 21.32 12.11 -8.53
C GLY A 239 20.44 11.04 -9.18
N ALA A 240 20.74 10.69 -10.44
CA ALA A 240 19.93 9.73 -11.21
C ALA A 240 19.82 8.34 -10.55
N ALA A 241 20.85 7.91 -9.81
CA ALA A 241 20.80 6.65 -9.07
C ALA A 241 19.71 6.65 -8.00
N GLY A 242 19.48 7.80 -7.34
CA GLY A 242 18.42 7.95 -6.33
C GLY A 242 17.01 7.83 -6.93
N ILE A 243 16.82 8.31 -8.16
CA ILE A 243 15.56 8.12 -8.91
C ILE A 243 15.35 6.64 -9.20
N GLY A 244 16.40 5.93 -9.66
CA GLY A 244 16.32 4.48 -9.90
C GLY A 244 15.94 3.70 -8.64
N ILE A 245 16.56 4.02 -7.50
CA ILE A 245 16.23 3.40 -6.20
C ILE A 245 14.79 3.71 -5.80
N GLY A 246 14.37 4.97 -5.87
CA GLY A 246 12.99 5.37 -5.56
C GLY A 246 11.96 4.70 -6.47
N ALA A 247 12.28 4.55 -7.76
CA ALA A 247 11.43 3.85 -8.72
C ALA A 247 11.32 2.35 -8.40
N VAL A 248 12.42 1.68 -8.05
CA VAL A 248 12.38 0.27 -7.66
C VAL A 248 11.60 0.07 -6.36
N ALA A 249 11.83 0.93 -5.36
CA ALA A 249 11.13 0.86 -4.08
C ALA A 249 9.61 1.11 -4.24
N THR A 250 9.22 2.07 -5.07
CA THR A 250 7.80 2.45 -5.21
C THR A 250 7.05 1.62 -6.26
N ILE A 251 7.59 1.38 -7.46
CA ILE A 251 6.89 0.55 -8.46
C ILE A 251 7.00 -0.94 -8.13
N PHE A 252 8.21 -1.44 -7.89
CA PHE A 252 8.42 -2.89 -7.91
C PHE A 252 8.27 -3.56 -6.57
N LEU A 253 8.58 -2.85 -5.48
CA LEU A 253 8.41 -3.39 -4.14
C LEU A 253 7.06 -3.01 -3.56
N ALA A 254 6.70 -1.73 -3.55
CA ALA A 254 5.46 -1.30 -2.91
C ALA A 254 4.19 -1.81 -3.63
N ASN A 255 4.18 -1.97 -4.95
CA ASN A 255 2.97 -2.39 -5.67
C ASN A 255 2.56 -3.85 -5.39
N PRO A 256 3.43 -4.88 -5.56
CA PRO A 256 3.05 -6.26 -5.23
C PRO A 256 2.73 -6.46 -3.74
N LEU A 257 3.40 -5.72 -2.86
CA LEU A 257 3.16 -5.75 -1.41
C LEU A 257 1.92 -4.96 -0.98
N SER A 258 1.35 -4.13 -1.85
CA SER A 258 0.30 -3.18 -1.43
C SER A 258 -1.00 -3.85 -0.98
N GLY A 259 -1.31 -5.03 -1.52
CA GLY A 259 -2.63 -5.65 -1.37
C GLY A 259 -3.75 -4.88 -2.05
N LEU A 260 -3.46 -3.96 -2.99
CA LEU A 260 -4.47 -3.10 -3.62
C LEU A 260 -5.55 -3.86 -4.37
N ALA A 261 -5.28 -5.05 -4.90
CA ALA A 261 -6.27 -5.85 -5.63
C ALA A 261 -7.11 -6.74 -4.71
N THR A 262 -6.48 -7.37 -3.71
CA THR A 262 -7.08 -8.49 -2.95
C THR A 262 -7.32 -8.17 -1.48
N GLY A 263 -6.79 -7.04 -1.00
CA GLY A 263 -6.54 -6.82 0.42
C GLY A 263 -5.17 -7.38 0.86
N PRO A 264 -4.63 -6.91 2.00
CA PRO A 264 -3.24 -7.17 2.39
C PRO A 264 -3.01 -8.51 3.10
N TRP A 265 -4.02 -9.05 3.77
CA TRP A 265 -3.89 -10.25 4.61
C TRP A 265 -3.70 -11.55 3.85
N LEU A 266 -4.02 -11.59 2.55
CA LEU A 266 -3.74 -12.78 1.74
C LEU A 266 -2.28 -12.87 1.33
N LEU A 267 -1.52 -11.77 1.44
CA LEU A 267 -0.11 -11.75 1.04
C LEU A 267 0.71 -12.72 1.91
N PRO A 268 1.85 -13.21 1.39
CA PRO A 268 2.74 -14.09 2.16
C PRO A 268 3.08 -13.52 3.55
N ALA A 269 3.34 -14.39 4.53
CA ALA A 269 3.61 -13.97 5.91
C ALA A 269 4.67 -12.83 5.98
N GLY A 270 4.34 -11.77 6.73
CA GLY A 270 5.16 -10.56 6.87
C GLY A 270 5.08 -9.55 5.69
N TRP A 271 4.60 -9.95 4.52
CA TRP A 271 4.45 -9.06 3.36
C TRP A 271 3.32 -8.06 3.55
N SER A 272 2.23 -8.50 4.19
CA SER A 272 1.14 -7.61 4.61
C SER A 272 1.70 -6.43 5.40
N THR A 273 2.41 -6.70 6.50
CA THR A 273 2.99 -5.66 7.36
C THR A 273 3.94 -4.75 6.60
N LEU A 274 4.90 -5.32 5.86
CA LEU A 274 5.86 -4.53 5.10
C LEU A 274 5.17 -3.63 4.07
N GLY A 275 4.23 -4.20 3.32
CA GLY A 275 3.47 -3.51 2.28
C GLY A 275 2.59 -2.39 2.81
N GLN A 276 1.93 -2.58 3.95
CA GLN A 276 1.08 -1.55 4.56
C GLN A 276 1.90 -0.38 5.13
N TRP A 277 3.18 -0.60 5.46
CA TRP A 277 4.11 0.49 5.77
C TRP A 277 4.70 1.19 4.54
N MET A 278 4.59 0.60 3.34
CA MET A 278 5.03 1.26 2.11
C MET A 278 3.99 2.28 1.63
N PRO A 279 4.38 3.37 0.94
CA PRO A 279 3.45 4.44 0.56
C PRO A 279 2.22 3.96 -0.22
N ILE A 280 2.39 3.02 -1.15
CA ILE A 280 1.29 2.54 -2.00
C ILE A 280 0.31 1.68 -1.18
N GLY A 281 0.80 0.73 -0.37
CA GLY A 281 -0.06 -0.09 0.49
C GLY A 281 -0.78 0.75 1.54
N ALA A 282 -0.06 1.66 2.21
CA ALA A 282 -0.66 2.61 3.15
C ALA A 282 -1.78 3.44 2.50
N THR A 283 -1.57 3.96 1.29
CA THR A 283 -2.59 4.72 0.56
C THR A 283 -3.81 3.86 0.26
N GLY A 284 -3.60 2.62 -0.20
CA GLY A 284 -4.68 1.66 -0.47
C GLY A 284 -5.51 1.31 0.75
N HIS A 285 -4.86 1.10 1.89
CA HIS A 285 -5.52 0.85 3.16
C HIS A 285 -6.33 2.06 3.62
N LEU A 286 -5.72 3.24 3.51
CA LEU A 286 -6.33 4.50 3.92
C LEU A 286 -7.58 4.82 3.09
N VAL A 287 -7.48 4.71 1.77
CA VAL A 287 -8.62 4.95 0.87
C VAL A 287 -9.77 3.98 1.19
N ARG A 288 -9.51 2.68 1.36
CA ARG A 288 -10.54 1.72 1.79
C ARG A 288 -11.19 2.11 3.12
N SER A 289 -10.37 2.50 4.10
CA SER A 289 -10.84 2.90 5.43
C SER A 289 -11.79 4.09 5.34
N LEU A 290 -11.43 5.11 4.56
CA LEU A 290 -12.22 6.33 4.39
C LEU A 290 -13.47 6.13 3.51
N SER A 291 -13.39 5.22 2.53
CA SER A 291 -14.49 5.00 1.57
C SER A 291 -15.56 4.03 2.07
N PHE A 292 -15.18 3.03 2.89
CA PHE A 292 -16.09 1.93 3.24
C PHE A 292 -16.25 1.67 4.75
N PHE A 293 -15.41 2.28 5.59
CA PHE A 293 -15.37 2.01 7.04
C PHE A 293 -15.44 3.29 7.88
N ASP A 294 -15.95 4.40 7.33
CA ASP A 294 -16.06 5.69 8.03
C ASP A 294 -14.75 6.20 8.66
N GLY A 295 -13.60 5.77 8.11
CA GLY A 295 -12.27 6.11 8.61
C GLY A 295 -11.72 5.19 9.71
N ASN A 296 -12.44 4.15 10.14
CA ASN A 296 -11.91 3.15 11.06
C ASN A 296 -10.66 2.48 10.46
N GLY A 297 -9.68 2.15 11.31
CA GLY A 297 -8.40 1.56 10.88
C GLY A 297 -7.44 2.50 10.12
N ALA A 298 -7.83 3.75 9.83
CA ALA A 298 -7.03 4.68 9.02
C ALA A 298 -5.74 5.19 9.70
N VAL A 299 -5.69 5.20 11.04
CA VAL A 299 -4.64 5.87 11.82
C VAL A 299 -3.24 5.40 11.45
N HIS A 300 -3.06 4.09 11.31
CA HIS A 300 -1.76 3.51 10.95
C HIS A 300 -1.27 4.00 9.59
N ALA A 301 -2.14 4.05 8.60
CA ALA A 301 -1.79 4.48 7.25
C ALA A 301 -1.43 5.97 7.20
N TRP A 302 -2.10 6.82 7.98
CA TRP A 302 -1.71 8.23 8.14
C TRP A 302 -0.29 8.37 8.69
N TRP A 303 0.07 7.58 9.72
CA TRP A 303 1.43 7.58 10.26
C TRP A 303 2.47 7.10 9.25
N ALA A 304 2.19 6.01 8.52
CA ALA A 304 3.09 5.50 7.49
C ALA A 304 3.35 6.55 6.40
N LEU A 305 2.30 7.16 5.86
CA LEU A 305 2.43 8.22 4.83
C LEU A 305 3.14 9.45 5.38
N GLY A 306 2.79 9.91 6.58
CA GLY A 306 3.44 11.04 7.24
C GLY A 306 4.94 10.79 7.43
N LEU A 307 5.32 9.59 7.87
CA LEU A 307 6.73 9.20 8.04
C LEU A 307 7.50 9.27 6.73
N TRP A 308 6.97 8.70 5.64
CA TRP A 308 7.61 8.74 4.32
C TRP A 308 7.74 10.15 3.77
N ILE A 309 6.72 10.98 3.96
CA ILE A 309 6.78 12.40 3.59
C ILE A 309 7.91 13.09 4.36
N VAL A 310 7.96 12.93 5.68
CA VAL A 310 9.01 13.53 6.52
C VAL A 310 10.40 13.05 6.10
N VAL A 311 10.60 11.74 5.93
CA VAL A 311 11.87 11.16 5.49
C VAL A 311 12.29 11.73 4.12
N GLY A 312 11.36 11.78 3.17
CA GLY A 312 11.63 12.34 1.84
C GLY A 312 11.99 13.82 1.87
N LEU A 313 11.27 14.62 2.65
CA LEU A 313 11.56 16.05 2.81
C LEU A 313 12.89 16.29 3.53
N VAL A 314 13.24 15.48 4.54
CA VAL A 314 14.55 15.54 5.20
C VAL A 314 15.66 15.22 4.20
N LEU A 315 15.52 14.15 3.40
CA LEU A 315 16.49 13.84 2.34
C LEU A 315 16.62 14.97 1.32
N LEU A 316 15.50 15.59 0.94
CA LEU A 316 15.47 16.74 0.03
C LEU A 316 16.11 17.99 0.66
N ALA A 317 16.05 18.17 1.97
CA ALA A 317 16.73 19.26 2.66
C ALA A 317 18.26 19.16 2.56
N PHE A 318 18.78 17.93 2.43
CA PHE A 318 20.19 17.62 2.19
C PHE A 318 20.57 17.54 0.71
N ASP A 319 19.70 18.01 -0.19
CA ASP A 319 19.95 18.04 -1.63
C ASP A 319 21.29 18.72 -1.96
N ARG A 320 22.14 18.00 -2.70
CA ARG A 320 23.49 18.42 -3.10
C ARG A 320 23.55 18.89 -4.56
N SER A 321 22.41 18.95 -5.25
CA SER A 321 22.36 19.40 -6.64
C SER A 321 22.75 20.87 -6.76
N ARG A 322 23.84 21.13 -7.51
CA ARG A 322 24.24 22.50 -7.84
C ARG A 322 23.34 23.06 -8.94
N ALA A 323 23.00 24.36 -8.83
CA ALA A 323 22.42 25.10 -9.94
C ALA A 323 23.39 25.04 -11.13
N LYS A 324 22.86 24.94 -12.34
CA LYS A 324 23.67 25.11 -13.55
C LYS A 324 24.08 26.59 -13.55
N GLU A 325 25.39 26.89 -13.47
CA GLU A 325 25.85 28.25 -13.74
C GLU A 325 25.47 28.57 -15.18
N ASP A 326 24.64 29.60 -15.36
CA ASP A 326 24.42 30.17 -16.68
C ASP A 326 25.79 30.64 -17.16
N VAL A 327 26.37 29.93 -18.11
CA VAL A 327 27.57 30.38 -18.80
C VAL A 327 27.13 31.62 -19.58
N ALA A 328 27.25 32.78 -18.95
CA ALA A 328 27.14 34.06 -19.60
C ALA A 328 28.18 34.03 -20.71
N VAL A 329 27.71 33.93 -21.95
CA VAL A 329 28.50 34.22 -23.13
C VAL A 329 28.75 35.73 -23.06
N GLU A 330 29.82 36.11 -22.38
CA GLU A 330 30.49 37.39 -22.58
C GLU A 330 31.09 37.32 -23.98
N GLU A 331 30.25 37.57 -24.99
CA GLU A 331 30.71 37.89 -26.33
C GLU A 331 31.39 39.26 -26.23
N LYS A 332 32.72 39.23 -26.12
CA LYS A 332 33.57 40.43 -26.12
C LYS A 332 33.30 41.24 -27.39
N VAL A 333 33.00 42.51 -27.17
CA VAL A 333 33.03 43.63 -28.12
C VAL A 333 34.33 43.65 -28.93
#